data_AF-A0A1I6Y6A4-F1
#
_entry.id   AF-A0A1I6Y6A4-F1
#
_cell.length_a   1.000
_cell.length_b   1.000
_cell.length_c   1.000
_cell.angle_alpha   90.00
_cell.angle_beta   90.00
_cell.angle_gamma   90.00
#
_symmetry.space_group_name_H-M   'P 1'
#
loop_
_entity.id
_entity.type
_entity.pdbx_description
1 polymer ?
#
loop_
_entity_poly.entity_id
_entity_poly.type
_entity_poly.pdbx_seq_one_letter_code
_entity_poly.pdbx_strand_id
1 'polypeptide(L)'
;MINGNIDEFVEKLLDGEEVIYVYHGKKYFSQGYNLDDGTYYFELQQWEPEASVLWSVKGLDRPASLDAFLKEPLFDGKSFWECEKEIEWVDE
;
A
#
# COMPACT_ATOMS: atom_id res chain seq x y z
N MET A 1 -14.32 -14.86 8.63
CA MET A 1 -13.53 -13.60 8.60
C MET A 1 -13.48 -13.04 10.01
N ILE A 2 -12.48 -12.23 10.37
CA ILE A 2 -12.50 -11.54 11.69
C ILE A 2 -13.72 -10.62 11.72
N ASN A 3 -14.61 -10.80 12.70
CA ASN A 3 -15.84 -10.04 12.85
C ASN A 3 -16.78 -10.07 11.62
N GLY A 4 -16.70 -11.13 10.79
CA GLY A 4 -17.52 -11.24 9.58
C GLY A 4 -17.80 -12.69 9.19
N ASN A 5 -18.84 -12.87 8.36
CA ASN A 5 -19.28 -14.18 7.85
C ASN A 5 -18.64 -14.46 6.48
N ILE A 6 -18.14 -15.68 6.28
CA ILE A 6 -17.49 -16.06 5.01
C ILE A 6 -18.49 -16.35 3.90
N ASP A 7 -19.63 -16.96 4.22
CA ASP A 7 -20.65 -17.31 3.24
C ASP A 7 -21.27 -16.03 2.66
N GLU A 8 -21.59 -15.05 3.53
CA GLU A 8 -22.07 -13.72 3.10
C GLU A 8 -21.02 -12.99 2.24
N PHE A 9 -19.74 -13.08 2.61
CA PHE A 9 -18.67 -12.45 1.83
C PHE A 9 -18.55 -13.06 0.43
N VAL A 10 -18.64 -14.39 0.32
CA VAL A 10 -18.57 -15.09 -0.98
C VAL A 10 -19.80 -14.82 -1.83
N GLU A 11 -20.99 -14.75 -1.22
CA GLU A 11 -22.24 -14.39 -1.90
C GLU A 11 -22.14 -12.98 -2.50
N LYS A 12 -21.65 -12.00 -1.74
CA LYS A 12 -21.41 -10.63 -2.24
C LYS A 12 -20.46 -10.59 -3.43
N LEU A 13 -19.35 -11.33 -3.37
CA LEU A 13 -18.41 -11.41 -4.48
C LEU A 13 -19.02 -12.09 -5.72
N LEU A 14 -19.83 -13.13 -5.52
CA LEU A 14 -20.53 -13.83 -6.60
C LEU A 14 -21.55 -12.90 -7.29
N ASP A 15 -22.24 -12.07 -6.51
CA ASP A 15 -23.20 -11.08 -7.00
C ASP A 15 -22.53 -9.86 -7.66
N GLY A 16 -21.19 -9.79 -7.63
CA GLY A 16 -20.40 -8.69 -8.17
C GLY A 16 -20.41 -7.45 -7.29
N GLU A 17 -20.88 -7.55 -6.05
CA GLU A 17 -20.85 -6.43 -5.11
C GLU A 17 -19.42 -5.97 -4.82
N GLU A 18 -19.29 -4.66 -4.55
CA GLU A 18 -18.05 -4.05 -4.09
C GLU A 18 -17.78 -4.45 -2.64
N VAL A 19 -16.60 -5.04 -2.37
CA VAL A 19 -16.23 -5.46 -1.02
C VAL A 19 -14.87 -4.92 -0.63
N ILE A 20 -14.81 -4.21 0.50
CA ILE A 20 -13.60 -3.67 1.09
C ILE A 20 -13.24 -4.48 2.33
N TYR A 21 -11.97 -4.87 2.44
CA TYR A 21 -11.48 -5.61 3.60
C TYR A 21 -10.01 -5.28 3.87
N VAL A 22 -9.66 -5.31 5.15
CA VAL A 22 -8.27 -5.15 5.59
C VAL A 22 -7.72 -6.52 5.89
N TYR A 23 -6.64 -6.85 5.19
CA TYR A 23 -5.84 -8.02 5.50
C TYR A 23 -4.44 -7.52 5.87
N HIS A 24 -4.09 -7.67 7.16
CA HIS A 24 -2.77 -7.34 7.71
C HIS A 24 -2.32 -5.89 7.45
N GLY A 25 -3.14 -4.90 7.84
CA GLY A 25 -2.82 -3.48 7.67
C GLY A 25 -2.89 -2.97 6.23
N LYS A 26 -3.10 -3.87 5.26
CA LYS A 26 -3.32 -3.54 3.87
C LYS A 26 -4.79 -3.57 3.53
N LYS A 27 -5.24 -2.55 2.81
CA LYS A 27 -6.64 -2.38 2.43
C LYS A 27 -6.84 -2.88 1.01
N TYR A 28 -7.88 -3.68 0.82
CA TYR A 28 -8.24 -4.27 -0.45
C TYR A 28 -9.67 -3.91 -0.83
N PHE A 29 -9.91 -3.81 -2.13
CA PHE A 29 -11.21 -3.55 -2.74
C PHE A 29 -11.42 -4.54 -3.89
N SER A 30 -12.49 -5.32 -3.83
CA SER A 30 -12.89 -6.24 -4.90
C SER A 30 -14.18 -5.74 -5.55
N GLN A 31 -14.30 -5.92 -6.87
CA GLN A 31 -15.55 -5.65 -7.59
C GLN A 31 -15.69 -6.57 -8.81
N GLY A 32 -16.93 -6.84 -9.20
CA GLY A 32 -17.23 -7.59 -10.42
C GLY A 32 -18.37 -6.95 -11.22
N TYR A 33 -18.19 -6.80 -12.53
CA TYR A 33 -19.19 -6.21 -13.42
C TYR A 33 -19.07 -6.74 -14.84
N ASN A 34 -20.13 -6.63 -15.64
CA ASN A 34 -20.09 -7.00 -17.05
C ASN A 34 -19.59 -5.83 -17.90
N LEU A 35 -18.66 -6.11 -18.81
CA LEU A 35 -18.22 -5.20 -19.86
C LEU A 35 -19.29 -5.11 -20.96
N ASP A 36 -19.17 -4.10 -21.83
CA ASP A 36 -20.12 -3.85 -22.93
C ASP A 36 -20.25 -5.02 -23.93
N ASP A 37 -19.23 -5.88 -24.03
CA ASP A 37 -19.22 -7.07 -24.87
C ASP A 37 -19.82 -8.32 -24.20
N GLY A 38 -20.33 -8.18 -22.97
CA GLY A 38 -20.89 -9.26 -22.17
C GLY A 38 -19.85 -10.09 -21.41
N THR A 39 -18.56 -9.74 -21.48
CA THR A 39 -17.52 -10.37 -20.68
C THR A 39 -17.64 -9.94 -19.22
N TYR A 40 -17.68 -10.90 -18.29
CA TYR A 40 -17.61 -10.59 -16.86
C TYR A 40 -16.17 -10.24 -16.48
N TYR A 41 -15.99 -9.05 -15.91
CA TYR A 41 -14.74 -8.54 -15.41
C TYR A 41 -14.77 -8.52 -13.88
N PHE A 42 -13.73 -9.05 -13.25
CA PHE A 42 -13.56 -9.05 -11.80
C PHE A 42 -12.16 -8.57 -11.50
N GLU A 43 -12.04 -7.63 -10.56
CA GLU A 43 -10.75 -7.11 -10.14
C GLU A 43 -10.63 -6.97 -8.63
N LEU A 44 -9.37 -6.96 -8.20
CA LEU A 44 -8.94 -6.71 -6.85
C LEU A 44 -7.89 -5.61 -6.87
N GLN A 45 -8.15 -4.52 -6.17
CA GLN A 45 -7.21 -3.42 -5.96
C GLN A 45 -6.68 -3.46 -4.53
N GLN A 46 -5.39 -3.18 -4.34
CA GLN A 46 -4.84 -2.86 -3.03
C GLN A 46 -4.86 -1.33 -2.87
N TRP A 47 -5.70 -0.82 -1.97
CA TRP A 47 -5.82 0.61 -1.68
C TRP A 47 -4.73 1.14 -0.74
N GLU A 48 -4.23 0.34 0.22
CA GLU A 48 -3.24 0.83 1.20
C GLU A 48 -2.25 -0.26 1.67
N PRO A 49 -0.99 0.10 1.99
CA PRO A 49 -0.28 1.25 1.42
C PRO A 49 0.13 0.90 -0.03
N GLU A 50 -0.14 1.79 -0.98
CA GLU A 50 0.51 1.71 -2.29
C GLU A 50 1.95 2.21 -2.16
N ALA A 51 2.93 1.39 -2.55
CA ALA A 51 4.34 1.73 -2.39
C ALA A 51 4.75 2.85 -3.36
N SER A 52 5.43 3.87 -2.85
CA SER A 52 5.93 4.99 -3.65
C SER A 52 7.42 5.22 -3.42
N VAL A 53 8.13 5.58 -4.49
CA VAL A 53 9.52 6.03 -4.38
C VAL A 53 9.50 7.47 -3.90
N LEU A 54 9.86 7.70 -2.64
CA LEU A 54 9.84 9.03 -2.03
C LEU A 54 11.06 9.88 -2.42
N TRP A 55 12.21 9.25 -2.65
CA TRP A 55 13.45 9.96 -2.98
C TRP A 55 14.43 9.05 -3.74
N SER A 56 15.23 9.65 -4.63
CA SER A 56 16.32 8.96 -5.32
C SER A 56 17.43 9.93 -5.72
N VAL A 57 18.67 9.44 -5.72
CA VAL A 57 19.85 10.16 -6.19
C VAL A 57 20.65 9.31 -7.17
N LYS A 58 21.25 9.95 -8.19
CA LYS A 58 22.08 9.28 -9.22
C LYS A 58 23.39 10.04 -9.44
N GLY A 59 24.47 9.31 -9.70
CA GLY A 59 25.78 9.90 -10.06
C GLY A 59 26.72 10.20 -8.89
N LEU A 60 26.35 9.84 -7.66
CA LEU A 60 27.19 9.95 -6.47
C LEU A 60 27.82 8.60 -6.11
N ASP A 61 28.97 8.64 -5.42
CA ASP A 61 29.51 7.45 -4.78
C ASP A 61 28.70 7.10 -3.51
N ARG A 62 29.04 5.97 -2.86
CA ARG A 62 28.26 5.47 -1.72
C ARG A 62 28.24 6.44 -0.54
N PRO A 63 29.38 6.96 -0.03
CA PRO A 63 29.36 7.92 1.07
C PRO A 63 28.58 9.18 0.75
N ALA A 64 28.73 9.74 -0.46
CA ALA A 64 28.03 10.96 -0.86
C ALA A 64 26.52 10.73 -1.02
N SER A 65 26.09 9.56 -1.48
CA SER A 65 24.66 9.23 -1.60
C SER A 65 23.99 9.11 -0.22
N LEU A 66 24.68 8.49 0.73
CA LEU A 66 24.20 8.36 2.12
C LEU A 66 24.11 9.74 2.80
N ASP A 67 25.15 10.54 2.68
CA ASP A 67 25.17 11.90 3.22
C ASP A 67 24.03 12.76 2.64
N ALA A 68 23.74 12.62 1.34
CA ALA A 68 22.60 13.28 0.71
C ALA A 68 21.26 12.84 1.31
N PHE A 69 21.03 11.53 1.50
CA PHE A 69 19.81 11.01 2.14
C PHE A 69 19.63 11.52 3.57
N LEU A 70 20.69 11.47 4.38
CA LEU A 70 20.64 11.82 5.80
C LEU A 70 20.36 13.30 6.06
N LYS A 71 20.63 14.16 5.07
CA LYS A 71 20.36 15.60 5.13
C LYS A 71 19.00 15.97 4.55
N GLU A 72 18.42 15.09 3.74
CA GLU A 72 17.16 15.37 3.07
C GLU A 72 15.98 15.25 4.06
N PRO A 73 15.10 16.25 4.16
CA PRO A 73 13.96 16.25 5.07
C PRO A 73 12.78 15.38 4.58
N LEU A 74 13.00 14.06 4.47
CA LEU A 74 12.08 13.11 3.82
C LEU A 74 10.89 12.64 4.68
N PHE A 75 11.00 12.73 6.00
CA PHE A 75 10.01 12.18 6.92
C PHE A 75 9.22 13.33 7.55
N ASP A 76 8.12 13.72 6.90
CA ASP A 76 7.29 14.86 7.33
C ASP A 76 8.09 16.16 7.52
N GLY A 77 9.05 16.41 6.62
CA GLY A 77 9.92 17.59 6.67
C GLY A 77 11.06 17.49 7.68
N LYS A 78 11.21 16.35 8.36
CA LYS A 78 12.37 16.02 9.19
C LYS A 78 13.36 15.21 8.39
N SER A 79 14.64 15.53 8.57
CA SER A 79 15.73 14.64 8.18
C SER A 79 15.70 13.37 9.03
N PHE A 80 16.38 12.32 8.55
CA PHE A 80 16.47 11.07 9.30
C PHE A 80 16.93 11.26 10.75
N TRP A 81 17.92 12.13 10.99
CA TRP A 81 18.45 12.38 12.35
C TRP A 81 17.47 13.07 13.28
N GLU A 82 16.57 13.88 12.74
CA GLU A 82 15.59 14.62 13.54
C GLU A 82 14.44 13.71 14.00
N CYS A 83 14.13 12.65 13.26
CA CYS A 83 13.05 11.72 13.56
C CYS A 83 13.50 10.30 13.97
N GLU A 84 14.81 10.00 14.02
CA GLU A 84 15.31 8.64 14.28
C GLU A 84 14.72 7.97 15.53
N LYS A 85 14.46 8.74 16.59
CA LYS A 85 13.86 8.22 17.85
C LYS A 85 12.38 7.91 17.76
N GLU A 86 11.70 8.44 16.74
CA GLU A 86 10.28 8.24 16.45
C GLU A 86 10.09 7.15 15.38
N ILE A 87 11.16 6.81 14.66
CA ILE A 87 11.13 5.75 13.65
C ILE A 87 11.24 4.40 14.35
N GLU A 88 10.20 3.59 14.18
CA GLU A 88 10.31 2.15 14.40
C GLU A 88 11.04 1.55 13.20
N TRP A 89 12.23 1.00 13.43
CA TRP A 89 12.87 0.18 12.43
C TRP A 89 12.11 -1.14 12.33
N VAL A 90 11.33 -1.31 11.26
CA VAL A 90 10.41 -2.45 11.06
C VAL A 90 11.03 -3.67 10.39
N ASP A 91 12.35 -3.67 10.13
CA ASP A 91 13.04 -4.86 9.64
C ASP A 91 13.39 -5.79 10.82
N GLU A 92 12.50 -6.76 11.07
CA GLU A 92 12.85 -8.10 11.59
C GLU A 92 12.76 -9.14 10.46
#